data_AF-A0AAW0GSD1-F1
#
_entry.id   AF-A0AAW0GSD1-F1
#
_cell.length_a   1.000
_cell.length_b   1.000
_cell.length_c   1.000
_cell.angle_alpha   90.00
_cell.angle_beta   90.00
_cell.angle_gamma   90.00
#
_symmetry.space_group_name_H-M   'P 1'
#
loop_
_entity.id
_entity.type
_entity.pdbx_description
1 polymer ?
#
loop_
_entity_poly.entity_id
_entity_poly.type
_entity_poly.pdbx_seq_one_letter_code
_entity_poly.pdbx_strand_id
1 'polypeptide(L)'
;MQPSALTQTLRAGAIRRLPTTGRRYASGGHGPHYNEPSGWLFGEKPSPTGDKRKKEGWENIWYAGIYGGMAAISVLLYYKPDTTIQTWALQEAKARMEARGEKTDYP
;
A
#
# COMPACT_ATOMS: atom_id res chain seq x y z
N MET A 1 -9.51 -60.62 42.95
CA MET A 1 -9.78 -59.57 41.94
C MET A 1 -9.47 -58.22 42.56
N GLN A 2 -8.40 -57.57 42.13
CA GLN A 2 -8.02 -56.20 42.53
C GLN A 2 -7.77 -55.44 41.21
N PRO A 3 -8.43 -54.30 40.92
CA PRO A 3 -8.18 -53.56 39.69
C PRO A 3 -6.92 -52.69 39.84
N SER A 4 -5.94 -52.91 38.96
CA SER A 4 -4.76 -52.06 38.80
C SER A 4 -5.15 -50.66 38.35
N ALA A 5 -4.85 -49.65 39.16
CA ALA A 5 -5.04 -48.25 38.80
C ALA A 5 -3.89 -47.77 37.89
N LEU A 6 -4.22 -47.32 36.67
CA LEU A 6 -3.29 -46.70 35.75
C LEU A 6 -2.99 -45.26 36.19
N THR A 7 -1.74 -44.98 36.53
CA THR A 7 -1.28 -43.63 36.89
C THR A 7 -1.09 -42.82 35.61
N GLN A 8 -2.02 -41.92 35.29
CA GLN A 8 -1.87 -40.99 34.17
C GLN A 8 -1.02 -39.81 34.60
N THR A 9 0.23 -39.72 34.11
CA THR A 9 1.09 -38.57 34.34
C THR A 9 0.82 -37.51 33.26
N LEU A 10 0.22 -36.39 33.65
CA LEU A 10 0.10 -35.22 32.78
C LEU A 10 1.45 -34.49 32.74
N ARG A 11 2.17 -34.60 31.63
CA ARG A 11 3.31 -33.70 31.34
C ARG A 11 2.78 -32.32 30.98
N ALA A 12 2.97 -31.35 31.87
CA ALA A 12 2.76 -29.94 31.55
C ALA A 12 3.78 -29.52 30.48
N GLY A 13 3.29 -29.18 29.28
CA GLY A 13 4.10 -28.61 28.21
C GLY A 13 4.61 -27.22 28.61
N ALA A 14 5.92 -27.03 28.62
CA ALA A 14 6.53 -25.74 28.92
C ALA A 14 6.26 -24.74 27.78
N ILE A 15 5.48 -23.69 28.06
CA ILE A 15 5.29 -22.55 27.15
C ILE A 15 6.59 -21.74 27.15
N ARG A 16 7.39 -21.83 26.08
CA ARG A 16 8.54 -20.94 25.87
C ARG A 16 8.04 -19.53 25.57
N ARG A 17 8.12 -18.63 26.55
CA ARG A 17 7.91 -17.19 26.34
C ARG A 17 9.12 -16.62 25.62
N LEU A 18 8.94 -16.16 24.38
CA LEU A 18 9.96 -15.41 23.65
C LEU A 18 10.17 -14.04 24.35
N PRO A 19 11.42 -13.61 24.60
CA PRO A 19 11.66 -12.26 25.09
C PRO A 19 11.34 -11.24 23.98
N THR A 20 10.23 -10.53 24.14
CA THR A 20 9.89 -9.35 23.35
C THR A 20 10.68 -8.16 23.92
N THR A 21 11.97 -8.11 23.63
CA THR A 21 12.79 -6.92 23.85
C THR A 21 13.22 -6.36 22.51
N GLY A 22 12.24 -5.91 21.72
CA GLY A 22 12.47 -5.03 20.59
C GLY A 22 12.90 -3.66 21.11
N ARG A 23 14.14 -3.26 20.82
CA ARG A 23 14.65 -1.92 21.13
C ARG A 23 13.83 -0.90 20.34
N ARG A 24 12.96 -0.14 21.00
CA ARG A 24 12.17 0.94 20.38
C ARG A 24 13.11 2.10 20.06
N TYR A 25 13.36 2.38 18.79
CA TYR A 25 14.08 3.58 18.33
C TYR A 25 13.19 4.83 18.33
N ALA A 26 12.17 4.89 19.20
CA ALA A 26 11.20 5.98 19.28
C ALA A 26 11.50 6.96 20.44
N SER A 27 12.70 6.93 21.00
CA SER A 27 13.13 7.84 22.08
C SER A 27 14.42 8.56 21.69
N GLY A 28 14.35 9.32 20.59
CA GLY A 28 15.31 10.38 20.33
C GLY A 28 15.05 11.54 21.30
N GLY A 29 15.71 11.54 22.46
CA GLY A 29 16.14 12.75 23.17
C GLY A 29 15.13 13.82 23.64
N HIS A 30 13.82 13.69 23.46
CA HIS A 30 12.80 14.54 24.07
C HIS A 30 11.57 13.66 24.37
N GLY A 31 11.08 13.70 25.61
CA GLY A 31 9.82 13.03 25.97
C GLY A 31 8.64 13.60 25.16
N PRO A 32 7.44 13.00 25.25
CA PRO A 32 6.25 13.51 24.57
C PRO A 32 6.01 14.95 25.03
N HIS A 33 6.37 15.93 24.21
CA HIS A 33 6.06 17.34 24.46
C HIS A 33 4.56 17.48 24.27
N TYR A 34 3.84 17.71 25.36
CA TYR A 34 2.40 17.95 25.31
C TYR A 34 2.17 19.23 24.50
N ASN A 35 1.60 19.10 23.30
CA ASN A 35 1.23 20.23 22.49
C ASN A 35 -0.16 20.69 22.91
N GLU A 36 -0.23 21.76 23.69
CA GLU A 36 -1.49 22.35 24.13
C GLU A 36 -2.33 22.82 22.91
N PRO A 37 -3.67 22.72 22.97
CA PRO A 37 -4.53 23.10 21.86
C PRO A 37 -4.48 24.62 21.65
N SER A 38 -3.58 25.05 20.77
CA SER A 38 -3.22 26.45 20.53
C SER A 38 -4.05 27.14 19.45
N GLY A 39 -4.97 26.42 18.80
CA GLY A 39 -5.83 26.95 17.73
C GLY A 39 -5.11 27.22 16.40
N TRP A 40 -3.80 26.96 16.33
CA TRP A 40 -2.99 27.12 15.13
C TRP A 40 -2.98 25.85 14.27
N LEU A 41 -3.09 26.02 12.95
CA LEU A 41 -3.01 24.92 12.00
C LEU A 41 -1.61 24.30 12.07
N PHE A 42 -1.52 23.05 12.55
CA PHE A 42 -0.27 22.30 12.81
C PHE A 42 0.57 22.77 14.01
N GLY A 43 0.03 23.60 14.89
CA GLY A 43 0.74 24.06 16.10
C GLY A 43 1.86 25.08 15.82
N GLU A 44 1.96 25.57 14.59
CA GLU A 44 2.92 26.60 14.20
C GLU A 44 2.28 27.98 14.22
N LYS A 45 2.96 28.95 14.83
CA LYS A 45 2.54 30.35 14.74
C LYS A 45 2.56 30.77 13.26
N PRO A 46 1.46 31.33 12.72
CA PRO A 46 1.43 31.77 11.34
C PRO A 46 2.56 32.79 11.12
N SER A 47 3.18 32.69 9.95
CA SER A 47 4.17 33.66 9.53
C SER A 47 3.55 35.07 9.55
N PRO A 48 4.31 36.13 9.91
CA PRO A 48 3.82 37.50 9.86
C PRO A 48 3.14 37.79 8.52
N THR A 49 2.08 38.59 8.52
CA THR A 49 1.31 38.96 7.32
C THR A 49 2.23 39.60 6.27
N GLY A 50 2.76 38.81 5.34
CA GLY A 50 3.74 39.22 4.34
C GLY A 50 4.82 38.18 4.05
N ASP A 51 5.13 37.29 5.00
CA ASP A 51 6.14 36.27 4.84
C ASP A 51 5.55 34.97 4.26
N LYS A 52 6.13 34.50 3.15
CA LYS A 52 5.76 33.24 2.52
C LYS A 52 6.45 32.09 3.23
N ARG A 53 5.72 30.99 3.46
CA ARG A 53 6.27 29.74 3.99
C ARG A 53 7.45 29.29 3.12
N LYS A 54 8.63 29.13 3.73
CA LYS A 54 9.84 28.71 3.01
C LYS A 54 9.67 27.25 2.62
N LYS A 55 9.87 26.92 1.34
CA LYS A 55 9.88 25.53 0.89
C LYS A 55 11.01 24.79 1.58
N GLU A 56 10.71 23.61 2.09
CA GLU A 56 11.71 22.75 2.74
C GLU A 56 12.51 22.00 1.68
N GLY A 57 13.78 21.67 1.95
CA GLY A 57 14.67 21.06 0.95
C GLY A 57 14.17 19.70 0.43
N TRP A 58 13.38 18.97 1.23
CA TRP A 58 12.77 17.70 0.85
C TRP A 58 11.53 17.86 -0.05
N GLU A 59 10.87 19.01 0.00
CA GLU A 59 9.59 19.23 -0.69
C GLU A 59 9.78 19.10 -2.20
N ASN A 60 10.92 19.59 -2.71
CA ASN A 60 11.29 19.48 -4.12
C ASN A 60 11.51 18.03 -4.58
N ILE A 61 12.24 17.21 -3.80
CA ILE A 61 12.48 15.81 -4.18
C ILE A 61 11.20 14.98 -4.08
N TRP A 62 10.34 15.30 -3.11
CA TRP A 62 9.03 14.67 -2.98
C TRP A 62 8.13 14.98 -4.17
N TYR A 63 8.02 16.26 -4.58
CA TYR A 63 7.28 16.62 -5.78
C TYR A 63 7.87 15.98 -7.03
N ALA A 64 9.19 16.00 -7.20
CA ALA A 64 9.84 15.36 -8.34
C ALA A 64 9.55 13.85 -8.38
N GLY A 65 9.57 13.16 -7.23
CA GLY A 65 9.24 11.75 -7.12
C GLY A 65 7.78 11.45 -7.44
N ILE A 66 6.84 12.21 -6.86
CA ILE A 66 5.40 12.01 -7.07
C ILE A 66 5.02 12.33 -8.52
N TYR A 67 5.36 13.51 -9.02
CA TYR A 67 5.01 13.92 -10.38
C TYR A 67 5.76 13.11 -11.43
N GLY A 68 7.04 12.81 -11.19
CA GLY A 68 7.83 11.93 -12.06
C GLY A 68 7.28 10.52 -12.10
N GLY A 69 6.91 9.96 -10.95
CA GLY A 69 6.30 8.64 -10.83
C GLY A 69 4.93 8.57 -11.52
N MET A 70 4.06 9.57 -11.30
CA MET A 70 2.77 9.66 -11.99
C MET A 70 2.93 9.74 -13.50
N ALA A 71 3.83 10.59 -13.99
CA ALA A 71 4.12 10.69 -15.42
C ALA A 71 4.65 9.37 -16.00
N ALA A 72 5.57 8.71 -15.31
CA ALA A 72 6.09 7.41 -15.72
C ALA A 72 4.99 6.34 -15.77
N ILE A 73 4.13 6.27 -14.75
CA ILE A 73 2.98 5.34 -14.70
C ILE A 73 2.02 5.62 -15.87
N SER A 74 1.70 6.88 -16.13
CA SER A 74 0.81 7.25 -17.25
C SER A 74 1.37 6.79 -18.60
N VAL A 75 2.67 7.02 -18.84
CA VAL A 75 3.33 6.57 -20.09
C VAL A 75 3.33 5.04 -20.18
N LEU A 76 3.67 4.34 -19.10
CA LEU A 76 3.68 2.87 -19.08
C LEU A 76 2.29 2.28 -19.32
N LEU A 77 1.25 2.85 -18.74
CA LEU A 77 -0.12 2.39 -18.93
C LEU A 77 -0.64 2.67 -20.35
N TYR A 78 -0.24 3.80 -20.95
CA TYR A 78 -0.62 4.14 -22.32
C TYR A 78 -0.02 3.18 -23.36
N TYR A 79 1.24 2.79 -23.20
CA TYR A 79 1.93 1.87 -24.10
C TYR A 79 1.84 0.40 -23.64
N LYS A 80 1.00 0.09 -22.66
CA LYS A 80 0.84 -1.29 -22.19
C LYS A 80 0.25 -2.13 -23.34
N PRO A 81 0.86 -3.27 -23.69
CA PRO A 81 0.33 -4.13 -24.74
C PRO A 81 -1.03 -4.72 -24.34
N ASP A 82 -1.93 -4.85 -25.31
CA ASP A 82 -3.22 -5.52 -25.14
C ASP A 82 -3.01 -7.03 -24.95
N THR A 83 -2.89 -7.47 -23.70
CA THR A 83 -2.75 -8.89 -23.34
C THR A 83 -4.09 -9.56 -23.01
N THR A 84 -5.21 -8.95 -23.44
CA THR A 84 -6.55 -9.45 -23.14
C THR A 84 -6.96 -10.57 -24.09
N ILE A 85 -7.51 -11.67 -23.58
CA ILE A 85 -8.02 -12.77 -24.43
C ILE A 85 -9.18 -12.36 -25.35
N GLN A 86 -9.89 -11.29 -24.97
CA GLN A 86 -11.04 -10.77 -25.69
C GLN A 86 -10.68 -10.24 -27.08
N THR A 87 -9.53 -9.59 -27.24
CA THR A 87 -9.10 -9.07 -28.55
C THR A 87 -8.85 -10.21 -29.53
N TRP A 88 -8.18 -11.27 -29.09
CA TRP A 88 -8.04 -12.50 -29.88
C TRP A 88 -9.40 -13.13 -30.20
N ALA A 89 -10.26 -13.30 -29.18
CA ALA A 89 -11.56 -13.94 -29.35
C ALA A 89 -12.46 -13.18 -30.33
N LEU A 90 -12.42 -11.84 -30.32
CA LEU A 90 -13.16 -11.00 -31.27
C LEU A 90 -12.64 -11.14 -32.69
N GLN A 91 -11.32 -11.14 -32.90
CA GLN A 91 -10.73 -11.37 -34.23
C GLN A 91 -11.08 -12.75 -34.77
N GLU A 92 -10.98 -13.78 -33.94
CA GLU A 92 -11.30 -15.16 -34.32
C GLU A 92 -12.80 -15.33 -34.60
N ALA A 93 -13.67 -14.73 -33.77
CA ALA A 93 -15.11 -14.72 -34.01
C ALA A 93 -15.45 -14.04 -35.33
N LYS A 94 -14.83 -12.89 -35.63
CA LYS A 94 -15.00 -12.17 -36.90
C LYS A 94 -14.56 -13.03 -38.09
N ALA A 95 -13.38 -13.66 -38.02
CA ALA A 95 -12.88 -14.54 -39.08
C ALA A 95 -13.83 -15.72 -39.35
N ARG A 96 -14.41 -16.32 -38.29
CA ARG A 96 -15.39 -17.42 -38.45
C ARG A 96 -16.74 -16.95 -39.00
N MET A 97 -17.18 -15.73 -38.69
CA MET A 97 -18.41 -15.16 -39.25
C MET A 97 -18.23 -14.77 -40.72
N GLU A 98 -17.08 -14.20 -41.09
CA GLU A 98 -16.72 -13.90 -42.48
C GLU A 98 -16.64 -15.18 -43.33
N ALA A 99 -16.07 -16.26 -42.80
CA ALA A 99 -16.06 -17.58 -43.45
C ALA A 99 -17.47 -18.17 -43.63
N ARG A 100 -18.44 -17.79 -42.78
CA ARG A 100 -19.85 -18.17 -42.88
C ARG A 100 -20.66 -17.23 -43.79
N GLY A 101 -20.07 -16.12 -44.25
CA GLY A 101 -20.72 -15.16 -45.15
C GLY A 101 -21.77 -14.26 -44.49
N GLU A 102 -21.77 -14.13 -43.16
CA GLU A 102 -22.69 -13.25 -42.44
C GLU A 102 -22.19 -11.78 -42.49
N LYS A 103 -23.04 -10.84 -42.91
CA LYS A 103 -22.73 -9.40 -42.97
C LYS A 103 -22.57 -8.84 -41.54
N THR A 104 -21.36 -8.39 -41.23
CA THR A 104 -20.95 -7.89 -39.91
C THR A 104 -21.17 -6.39 -39.71
N ASP A 105 -21.95 -5.76 -40.56
CA ASP A 105 -22.22 -4.32 -40.50
C ASP A 105 -23.62 -4.08 -39.94
N TYR A 106 -23.69 -3.37 -38.82
CA TYR A 106 -24.92 -2.83 -38.26
C TYR A 106 -24.94 -1.32 -38.58
N PRO A 107 -26.06 -0.74 -39.05
CA PRO A 107 -26.11 0.66 -39.45
C PRO A 107 -25.76 1.64 -38.33
#